data_AF-A0A941TYU6-F1
#
_entry.id   AF-A0A941TYU6-F1
#
_cell.length_a   1.000
_cell.length_b   1.000
_cell.length_c   1.000
_cell.angle_alpha   90.00
_cell.angle_beta   90.00
_cell.angle_gamma   90.00
#
_symmetry.space_group_name_H-M   'P 1'
#
loop_
_entity.id
_entity.type
_entity.pdbx_description
1 polymer ?
#
loop_
_entity_poly.entity_id
_entity_poly.type
_entity_poly.pdbx_seq_one_letter_code
_entity_poly.pdbx_strand_id
1 'polypeptide(L)'
;DTWPGWLVFVDVNNNGVVDTGEEIIKTGTIAAPLVLRASAAVSGRSHIVGFLPNGLARGADEAALLNATLSVCAPSTPPAANVRDVQLAFGSRVGVRSRQTGGDCSAAPSDN
;
A
#
# COMPACT_ATOMS: atom_id res chain seq x y z
N ASP A 1 4.03 -4.93 8.45
CA ASP A 1 3.06 -4.88 7.33
C ASP A 1 1.91 -3.90 7.58
N THR A 2 1.57 -3.57 8.83
CA THR A 2 0.51 -2.61 9.16
C THR A 2 0.98 -1.16 9.05
N TRP A 3 0.18 -0.29 8.44
CA TRP A 3 0.50 1.12 8.18
C TRP A 3 -0.38 2.03 9.06
N PRO A 4 0.20 2.80 9.99
CA PRO A 4 -0.55 3.78 10.79
C PRO A 4 -0.92 5.04 9.99
N GLY A 5 -0.29 5.21 8.83
CA GLY A 5 -0.45 6.35 7.94
C GLY A 5 0.36 6.14 6.68
N TRP A 6 0.35 7.14 5.82
CA TRP A 6 1.12 7.18 4.59
C TRP A 6 1.53 8.62 4.28
N LEU A 7 2.56 8.75 3.47
CA LEU A 7 2.96 10.01 2.88
C LEU A 7 3.35 9.80 1.43
N VAL A 8 3.27 10.85 0.64
CA VAL A 8 3.74 10.94 -0.74
C VAL A 8 4.74 12.09 -0.76
N PHE A 9 5.93 11.82 -1.30
CA PHE A 9 7.03 12.77 -1.35
C PHE A 9 7.79 12.61 -2.67
N VAL A 10 8.59 13.62 -3.00
CA VAL A 10 9.54 13.57 -4.12
C VAL A 10 10.84 12.97 -3.61
N ASP A 11 11.11 11.73 -3.98
CA ASP A 11 12.36 11.02 -3.69
C ASP A 11 13.41 11.38 -4.75
N VAL A 12 14.25 12.37 -4.45
CA VAL A 12 15.19 12.96 -5.43
C VAL A 12 16.41 12.08 -5.63
N ASN A 13 16.79 11.31 -4.60
CA ASN A 13 17.98 10.48 -4.59
C ASN A 13 17.66 8.97 -4.77
N ASN A 14 16.39 8.62 -4.91
CA ASN A 14 15.87 7.27 -5.12
C ASN A 14 16.27 6.29 -4.00
N ASN A 15 16.29 6.75 -2.75
CA ASN A 15 16.64 5.93 -1.59
C ASN A 15 15.42 5.42 -0.80
N GLY A 16 14.23 5.92 -1.13
CA GLY A 16 12.97 5.55 -0.50
C GLY A 16 12.77 6.04 0.93
N VAL A 17 13.50 7.08 1.34
CA VAL A 17 13.44 7.68 2.67
C VAL A 17 13.29 9.19 2.52
N VAL A 18 12.42 9.79 3.33
CA VAL A 18 12.26 11.25 3.32
C VAL A 18 13.52 11.91 3.89
N ASP A 19 14.25 12.63 3.05
CA ASP A 19 15.46 13.36 3.42
C ASP A 19 15.23 14.87 3.58
N THR A 20 16.23 15.54 4.16
CA THR A 20 16.20 17.01 4.27
C THR A 20 16.20 17.66 2.89
N GLY A 21 15.19 18.47 2.62
CA GLY A 21 15.03 19.16 1.34
C GLY A 21 14.10 18.45 0.35
N GLU A 22 13.62 17.26 0.67
CA GLU A 22 12.61 16.57 -0.14
C GLU A 22 11.21 17.11 0.16
N GLU A 23 10.41 17.27 -0.91
CA GLU A 23 9.07 17.82 -0.81
C GLU A 23 8.07 16.73 -0.42
N ILE A 24 7.43 16.90 0.74
CA ILE A 24 6.25 16.10 1.12
C ILE A 24 5.03 16.70 0.41
N ILE A 25 4.48 15.97 -0.54
CA ILE A 25 3.32 16.37 -1.34
C ILE A 25 2.03 16.18 -0.55
N LYS A 26 1.89 15.06 0.15
CA LYS A 26 0.66 14.71 0.87
C LYS A 26 0.92 13.69 1.98
N THR A 27 0.14 13.78 3.04
CA THR A 27 0.13 12.79 4.12
C THR A 27 -1.30 12.32 4.40
N GLY A 28 -1.43 11.16 5.01
CA GLY A 28 -2.68 10.65 5.54
C GLY A 28 -2.46 9.74 6.74
N THR A 29 -3.38 9.79 7.69
CA THR A 29 -3.37 8.90 8.86
C THR A 29 -4.49 7.88 8.75
N ILE A 30 -4.24 6.67 9.24
CA ILE A 30 -5.27 5.63 9.34
C ILE A 30 -5.81 5.65 10.77
N ALA A 31 -7.04 6.15 10.92
CA ALA A 31 -7.69 6.24 12.22
C ALA A 31 -8.34 4.92 12.63
N ALA A 32 -8.31 4.62 13.93
CA ALA A 32 -9.06 3.50 14.50
C ALA A 32 -10.56 3.65 14.18
N PRO A 33 -11.29 2.54 13.91
CA PRO A 33 -10.83 1.15 14.02
C PRO A 33 -10.21 0.58 12.74
N LEU A 34 -9.92 1.40 11.72
CA LEU A 34 -9.40 0.90 10.44
C LEU A 34 -7.97 0.37 10.59
N VAL A 35 -7.70 -0.72 9.88
CA VAL A 35 -6.38 -1.36 9.80
C VAL A 35 -5.97 -1.38 8.33
N LEU A 36 -4.87 -0.72 8.00
CA LEU A 36 -4.25 -0.78 6.68
C LEU A 36 -3.08 -1.78 6.73
N ARG A 37 -3.07 -2.78 5.86
CA ARG A 37 -1.95 -3.74 5.71
C ARG A 37 -1.45 -3.78 4.29
N ALA A 38 -0.15 -3.95 4.14
CA ALA A 38 0.51 -4.11 2.85
C ALA A 38 0.87 -5.58 2.58
N SER A 39 0.79 -5.98 1.31
CA SER A 39 1.26 -7.30 0.87
C SER A 39 2.78 -7.46 0.97
N ALA A 40 3.29 -8.66 0.72
CA ALA A 40 4.71 -8.96 0.79
C ALA A 40 5.54 -8.11 -0.19
N ALA A 41 5.03 -7.86 -1.40
CA ALA A 41 5.70 -7.03 -2.40
C ALA A 41 6.01 -5.59 -1.93
N VAL A 42 5.24 -5.05 -0.99
CA VAL A 42 5.45 -3.69 -0.44
C VAL A 42 6.14 -3.75 0.92
N SER A 43 5.73 -4.67 1.79
CA SER A 43 6.32 -4.81 3.12
C SER A 43 7.76 -5.28 3.09
N GLY A 44 8.14 -6.13 2.14
CA GLY A 44 9.53 -6.53 1.89
C GLY A 44 10.41 -5.41 1.29
N ARG A 45 9.81 -4.31 0.83
CA ARG A 45 10.49 -3.13 0.26
C ARG A 45 10.45 -1.95 1.22
N SER A 46 10.66 -2.17 2.51
CA SER A 46 10.64 -1.09 3.52
C SER A 46 9.37 -0.25 3.51
N HIS A 47 8.23 -0.82 3.10
CA HIS A 47 6.95 -0.13 3.00
C HIS A 47 6.90 0.99 1.96
N ILE A 48 7.66 0.89 0.85
CA ILE A 48 7.62 1.88 -0.23
C ILE A 48 6.89 1.38 -1.49
N VAL A 49 6.21 2.31 -2.14
CA VAL A 49 5.75 2.21 -3.52
C VAL A 49 6.38 3.36 -4.31
N GLY A 50 7.44 3.08 -5.07
CA GLY A 50 8.10 4.06 -5.93
C GLY A 50 7.45 4.11 -7.31
N PHE A 51 7.13 5.32 -7.77
CA PHE A 51 6.59 5.58 -9.11
C PHE A 51 7.65 6.29 -9.95
N LEU A 52 7.96 5.73 -11.13
CA LEU A 52 8.87 6.37 -12.07
C LEU A 52 8.17 7.51 -12.84
N PRO A 53 8.93 8.39 -13.53
CA PRO A 53 8.36 9.47 -14.34
C PRO A 53 7.42 9.00 -15.47
N ASN A 54 7.51 7.73 -15.88
CA ASN A 54 6.60 7.11 -16.84
C ASN A 54 5.28 6.63 -16.19
N GLY A 55 5.08 6.90 -14.91
CA GLY A 55 3.90 6.52 -14.13
C GLY A 55 3.89 5.07 -13.65
N LEU A 56 4.90 4.27 -13.97
CA LEU A 56 4.95 2.86 -13.59
C LEU A 56 5.58 2.67 -12.21
N ALA A 57 4.89 1.89 -11.38
CA ALA A 57 5.41 1.44 -10.10
C ALA A 57 6.31 0.23 -10.32
N ARG A 58 7.46 0.20 -9.66
CA ARG A 58 8.44 -0.89 -9.81
C ARG A 58 8.44 -1.81 -8.60
N GLY A 59 8.59 -3.10 -8.90
CA GLY A 59 8.75 -4.17 -7.94
C GLY A 59 10.20 -4.29 -7.48
N ALA A 60 10.54 -5.45 -6.88
CA ALA A 60 11.88 -5.75 -6.42
C ALA A 60 12.97 -5.40 -7.46
N ASP A 61 14.06 -4.83 -6.95
CA ASP A 61 15.27 -4.45 -7.70
C ASP A 61 15.05 -3.53 -8.89
N GLU A 62 13.94 -2.79 -8.93
CA GLU A 62 13.62 -1.89 -10.04
C GLU A 62 13.67 -2.62 -11.40
N ALA A 63 13.39 -3.92 -11.42
CA ALA A 63 13.47 -4.78 -12.61
C ALA A 63 12.07 -5.16 -13.11
N ALA A 64 11.17 -5.55 -12.20
CA ALA A 64 9.79 -5.88 -12.52
C ALA A 64 8.84 -4.70 -12.32
N LEU A 65 7.63 -4.81 -12.88
CA LEU A 65 6.52 -3.94 -12.51
C LEU A 65 5.96 -4.37 -11.15
N LEU A 66 5.57 -3.40 -10.32
CA LEU A 66 5.00 -3.71 -9.01
C LEU A 66 3.68 -4.45 -9.20
N ASN A 67 3.54 -5.54 -8.47
CA ASN A 67 2.31 -6.29 -8.32
C ASN A 67 2.03 -6.47 -6.82
N ALA A 68 1.11 -5.69 -6.28
CA ALA A 68 0.94 -5.56 -4.84
C ALA A 68 -0.51 -5.30 -4.45
N THR A 69 -0.82 -5.53 -3.18
CA THR A 69 -2.13 -5.21 -2.60
C THR A 69 -1.96 -4.46 -1.28
N LEU A 70 -2.74 -3.39 -1.11
CA LEU A 70 -2.96 -2.72 0.18
C LEU A 70 -4.39 -3.03 0.63
N SER A 71 -4.57 -3.64 1.80
CA SER A 71 -5.90 -3.94 2.33
C SER A 71 -6.29 -2.96 3.43
N VAL A 72 -7.44 -2.31 3.26
CA VAL A 72 -8.09 -1.52 4.31
C VAL A 72 -9.18 -2.38 4.91
N CYS A 73 -9.04 -2.71 6.19
CA CYS A 73 -9.95 -3.57 6.92
C CYS A 73 -10.62 -2.81 8.07
N ALA A 74 -11.93 -3.02 8.23
CA ALA A 74 -12.67 -2.63 9.43
C ALA A 74 -12.99 -3.88 10.25
N PRO A 75 -12.63 -3.93 11.55
CA PRO A 75 -12.99 -5.06 12.41
C PRO A 75 -14.47 -4.91 12.82
N SER A 76 -15.39 -5.41 12.00
CA SER A 76 -16.82 -5.47 12.32
C SER A 76 -17.43 -6.81 11.91
N THR A 77 -18.45 -7.25 12.64
CA THR A 77 -19.15 -8.52 12.40
C THR A 77 -20.24 -8.42 11.33
N PRO A 78 -20.84 -7.23 11.08
CA PRO A 78 -21.45 -6.89 9.79
C PRO A 78 -20.96 -5.54 9.22
N PRO A 79 -20.94 -5.33 7.89
CA PRO A 79 -21.17 -6.29 6.82
C PRO A 79 -20.02 -7.30 6.70
N ALA A 80 -20.30 -8.49 6.13
CA ALA A 80 -19.26 -9.49 5.87
C ALA A 80 -18.12 -8.93 4.98
N ALA A 81 -18.42 -7.88 4.19
CA ALA A 81 -17.51 -7.21 3.26
C ALA A 81 -16.69 -6.13 3.93
N ASN A 82 -15.93 -6.54 4.94
CA ASN A 82 -15.22 -5.65 5.84
C ASN A 82 -13.82 -5.23 5.33
N VAL A 83 -13.41 -5.72 4.16
CA VAL A 83 -12.11 -5.38 3.54
C VAL A 83 -12.29 -4.73 2.16
N ARG A 84 -11.46 -3.72 1.90
CA ARG A 84 -11.21 -3.16 0.57
C ARG A 84 -9.74 -3.37 0.22
N ASP A 85 -9.51 -4.20 -0.77
CA ASP A 85 -8.18 -4.44 -1.34
C ASP A 85 -7.95 -3.42 -2.46
N VAL A 86 -6.98 -2.54 -2.26
CA VAL A 86 -6.44 -1.64 -3.28
C VAL A 86 -5.29 -2.37 -3.96
N GLN A 87 -5.55 -2.87 -5.15
CA GLN A 87 -4.61 -3.68 -5.92
C GLN A 87 -3.84 -2.78 -6.88
N LEU A 88 -2.51 -2.86 -6.84
CA LEU A 88 -1.61 -2.26 -7.82
C LEU A 88 -1.18 -3.39 -8.76
N ALA A 89 -1.81 -3.46 -9.94
CA ALA A 89 -1.47 -4.41 -10.99
C ALA A 89 -0.47 -3.82 -11.98
N PHE A 90 0.41 -4.65 -12.53
CA PHE A 90 1.26 -4.33 -13.70
C PHE A 90 1.86 -2.92 -13.67
N GLY A 91 2.40 -2.49 -12.53
CA GLY A 91 3.09 -1.21 -12.40
C GLY A 91 2.16 -0.01 -12.48
N SER A 92 1.27 0.14 -11.49
CA SER A 92 0.40 1.31 -11.22
C SER A 92 -1.04 1.24 -11.71
N ARG A 93 -1.51 0.14 -12.30
CA ARG A 93 -2.97 0.02 -12.53
C ARG A 93 -3.65 -0.23 -11.19
N VAL A 94 -4.31 0.79 -10.67
CA VAL A 94 -5.01 0.71 -9.38
C VAL A 94 -6.44 0.24 -9.57
N GLY A 95 -6.80 -0.84 -8.88
CA GLY A 95 -8.16 -1.35 -8.77
C GLY A 95 -8.58 -1.48 -7.32
N VAL A 96 -9.89 -1.43 -7.05
CA VAL A 96 -10.43 -1.68 -5.71
C VAL A 96 -11.34 -2.90 -5.76
N ARG A 97 -11.06 -3.89 -4.93
CA ARG A 97 -11.85 -5.10 -4.79
C ARG A 97 -12.39 -5.22 -3.37
N SER A 98 -13.62 -5.70 -3.23
CA SER A 98 -14.18 -6.06 -1.92
C SER A 98 -13.84 -7.50 -1.57
N ARG A 99 -13.44 -7.74 -0.33
CA ARG A 99 -13.19 -9.07 0.23
C ARG A 99 -13.87 -9.23 1.58
N GLN A 100 -14.19 -10.47 1.93
CA GLN A 100 -14.80 -10.83 3.21
C GLN A 100 -13.76 -11.54 4.07
N THR A 101 -13.57 -11.09 5.31
CA THR A 101 -12.75 -11.81 6.30
C THR A 101 -13.50 -12.09 7.60
N GLY A 102 -14.83 -11.87 7.62
CA GLY A 102 -15.65 -12.10 8.80
C GLY A 102 -15.28 -11.20 9.98
N GLY A 103 -14.72 -10.02 9.71
CA GLY A 103 -14.25 -9.08 10.73
C GLY A 103 -12.78 -9.24 11.11
N ASP A 104 -12.09 -10.28 10.62
CA ASP A 104 -10.67 -10.49 10.92
C ASP A 104 -9.77 -9.57 10.08
N CYS A 105 -9.02 -8.70 10.77
CA CYS A 105 -8.05 -7.79 10.18
C CYS A 105 -6.60 -8.17 10.51
N SER A 106 -6.33 -9.41 10.92
CA SER A 106 -4.98 -9.86 11.33
C SER A 106 -4.07 -10.25 10.16
N ALA A 107 -4.64 -10.73 9.06
CA ALA A 107 -3.88 -11.24 7.92
C ALA A 107 -3.47 -10.15 6.92
N ALA A 108 -2.22 -10.20 6.46
CA ALA A 108 -1.76 -9.43 5.31
C ALA A 108 -2.42 -9.92 4.02
N PRO A 109 -2.68 -9.03 3.03
CA PRO A 109 -3.18 -9.47 1.73
C PRO A 109 -2.07 -10.18 0.93
N SER A 110 -2.46 -11.06 0.02
CA SER A 110 -1.55 -11.57 -1.01
C SER A 110 -1.20 -10.46 -2.01
N ASP A 111 -0.12 -10.66 -2.76
CA ASP A 111 0.10 -9.90 -3.98
C ASP A 111 -1.05 -10.16 -4.98
N ASN A 112 -1.22 -9.27 -5.95
CA ASN A 112 -2.37 -9.27 -6.89
C ASN A 112 -2.18 -10.24 -8.08
#